data_AF-A0A370DWJ8-F1
#
_entry.id   AF-A0A370DWJ8-F1
#
_cell.length_a   1.000
_cell.length_b   1.000
_cell.length_c   1.000
_cell.angle_alpha   90.00
_cell.angle_beta   90.00
_cell.angle_gamma   90.00
#
_symmetry.space_group_name_H-M   'P 1'
#
loop_
_entity.id
_entity.type
_entity.pdbx_description
1 polymer ?
#
loop_
_entity_poly.entity_id
_entity_poly.type
_entity_poly.pdbx_seq_one_letter_code
_entity_poly.pdbx_strand_id
1 'polypeptide(L)'
;MRKHENLLFPESERSLTPGVLEEAQKLDHEELVAYIGDLRKLVGEAIALGPHEQSDVILSLKERLDKSYETACGLADNQSDNKAAIKKLISVIMQAVWKGAGNDTLARQELEQEEEARKLHYGVLEFPLIADLLSPDSVIKEEELIAVLLCEAQDDFEAAVTLFDPVHIESLCAQGRVLLEAKEAEGNEMTEARSRLRELETLLQA
;
A
#
# COMPACT_ATOMS: atom_id res chain seq x y z
N MET A 1 11.74 -0.37 10.31
CA MET A 1 11.84 0.72 11.32
C MET A 1 10.70 0.72 12.34
N ARG A 2 9.46 0.35 11.99
CA ARG A 2 8.27 0.39 12.88
C ARG A 2 8.41 -0.24 14.28
N LYS A 3 9.23 -1.28 14.41
CA LYS A 3 9.47 -1.98 15.67
C LYS A 3 10.48 -1.29 16.58
N HIS A 4 11.31 -0.41 16.02
CA HIS A 4 12.43 0.18 16.76
C HIS A 4 11.91 1.06 17.89
N GLU A 5 12.39 0.81 19.11
CA GLU A 5 11.96 1.49 20.34
C GLU A 5 10.44 1.44 20.61
N ASN A 6 9.70 0.57 19.91
CA ASN A 6 8.26 0.49 20.03
C ASN A 6 7.85 -0.51 21.11
N LEU A 7 7.24 0.02 22.18
CA LEU A 7 6.84 -0.75 23.36
C LEU A 7 5.74 -1.79 23.10
N LEU A 8 5.01 -1.66 21.98
CA LEU A 8 4.01 -2.66 21.57
C LEU A 8 4.64 -3.96 21.06
N PHE A 9 5.91 -3.93 20.67
CA PHE A 9 6.65 -5.12 20.21
C PHE A 9 7.44 -5.77 21.35
N PRO A 10 7.88 -7.03 21.24
CA PRO A 10 8.79 -7.65 22.23
C PRO A 10 10.16 -6.96 22.28
N GLU A 11 10.79 -6.89 23.46
CA GLU A 11 12.10 -6.22 23.65
C GLU A 11 13.17 -6.72 22.67
N SER A 12 13.20 -8.03 22.39
CA SER A 12 14.12 -8.67 21.45
C SER A 12 14.02 -8.12 20.01
N GLU A 13 12.90 -7.52 19.64
CA GLU A 13 12.63 -7.01 18.30
C GLU A 13 12.74 -5.48 18.20
N ARG A 14 12.91 -4.79 19.33
CA ARG A 14 13.02 -3.33 19.38
C ARG A 14 14.42 -2.82 19.05
N SER A 15 15.43 -3.69 19.17
CA SER A 15 16.83 -3.32 18.95
C SER A 15 17.24 -3.47 17.48
N LEU A 16 17.75 -2.39 16.89
CA LEU A 16 18.37 -2.41 15.57
C LEU A 16 19.87 -2.67 15.73
N THR A 17 20.33 -3.83 15.27
CA THR A 17 21.77 -4.10 15.18
C THR A 17 22.33 -3.60 13.85
N PRO A 18 23.62 -3.25 13.76
CA PRO A 18 24.23 -2.86 12.49
C PRO A 18 24.02 -3.89 11.37
N GLY A 19 24.11 -5.19 11.69
CA GLY A 19 23.90 -6.25 10.69
C GLY A 19 22.46 -6.32 10.16
N VAL A 20 21.46 -6.02 11.00
CA VAL A 20 20.05 -5.93 10.54
C VAL A 20 19.85 -4.73 9.63
N LEU A 21 20.49 -3.60 9.94
CA LEU A 21 20.43 -2.40 9.10
C LEU A 21 21.11 -2.61 7.74
N GLU A 22 22.29 -3.23 7.74
CA GLU A 22 23.04 -3.53 6.51
C GLU A 22 22.26 -4.49 5.60
N GLU A 23 21.65 -5.54 6.16
CA GLU A 23 20.84 -6.46 5.35
C GLU A 23 19.55 -5.78 4.84
N ALA A 24 18.87 -4.98 5.66
CA ALA A 24 17.70 -4.22 5.21
C ALA A 24 18.04 -3.28 4.05
N GLN A 25 19.12 -2.50 4.17
CA GLN A 25 19.60 -1.61 3.10
C GLN A 25 19.96 -2.37 1.82
N LYS A 26 20.56 -3.56 1.96
CA LYS A 26 20.89 -4.42 0.83
C LYS A 26 19.62 -4.89 0.11
N LEU A 27 18.61 -5.35 0.86
CA LEU A 27 17.34 -5.81 0.30
C LEU A 27 16.60 -4.66 -0.39
N ASP A 28 16.51 -3.49 0.24
CA ASP A 28 15.90 -2.28 -0.34
C ASP A 28 16.60 -1.91 -1.66
N HIS A 29 17.93 -2.00 -1.70
CA HIS A 29 18.71 -1.73 -2.91
C HIS A 29 18.46 -2.75 -4.02
N GLU A 30 18.44 -4.05 -3.69
CA GLU A 30 18.17 -5.12 -4.65
C GLU A 30 16.77 -4.96 -5.27
N GLU A 31 15.77 -4.65 -4.44
CA GLU A 31 14.40 -4.38 -4.88
C GLU A 31 14.32 -3.18 -5.81
N LEU A 32 14.96 -2.06 -5.44
CA LEU A 32 14.98 -0.85 -6.26
C LEU A 32 15.64 -1.10 -7.63
N VAL A 33 16.76 -1.82 -7.67
CA VAL A 33 17.45 -2.15 -8.93
C VAL A 33 16.56 -3.02 -9.82
N ALA A 34 15.89 -4.02 -9.25
CA ALA A 34 14.94 -4.86 -9.98
C ALA A 34 13.78 -4.03 -10.54
N TYR A 35 13.16 -3.20 -9.70
CA TYR A 35 12.07 -2.30 -10.09
C TYR A 35 12.44 -1.37 -11.24
N ILE A 36 13.58 -0.68 -11.16
CA ILE A 36 14.03 0.23 -12.24
C ILE A 36 14.29 -0.54 -13.54
N GLY A 37 14.82 -1.76 -13.44
CA GLY A 37 15.01 -2.64 -14.59
C GLY A 37 13.68 -2.98 -15.27
N ASP A 38 12.66 -3.33 -14.50
CA ASP A 38 11.35 -3.71 -15.02
C ASP A 38 10.53 -2.51 -15.53
N LEU A 39 10.59 -1.37 -14.84
CA LEU A 39 9.96 -0.13 -15.30
C LEU A 39 10.52 0.31 -16.65
N ARG A 40 11.85 0.21 -16.87
CA ARG A 40 12.46 0.54 -18.16
C ARG A 40 11.97 -0.36 -19.29
N LYS A 41 11.82 -1.66 -19.05
CA LYS A 41 11.24 -2.60 -20.03
C LYS A 41 9.81 -2.20 -20.36
N LEU A 42 9.01 -1.94 -19.33
CA LEU A 42 7.61 -1.58 -19.46
C LEU A 42 7.40 -0.28 -20.25
N VAL A 43 8.20 0.75 -19.97
CA VAL A 43 8.20 2.00 -20.75
C VAL A 43 8.66 1.75 -22.20
N GLY A 44 9.66 0.91 -22.41
CA GLY A 44 10.11 0.52 -23.76
C GLY A 44 9.01 -0.15 -24.57
N GLU A 45 8.25 -1.06 -23.97
CA GLU A 45 7.08 -1.70 -24.58
C GLU A 45 5.99 -0.69 -24.92
N ALA A 46 5.71 0.26 -24.02
CA ALA A 46 4.71 1.30 -24.24
C ALA A 46 5.07 2.21 -25.42
N ILE A 47 6.35 2.56 -25.58
CA ILE A 47 6.84 3.36 -26.71
C ILE A 47 6.78 2.56 -28.02
N ALA A 48 6.94 1.24 -27.95
CA ALA A 48 6.92 0.36 -29.13
C ALA A 48 5.50 0.06 -29.63
N LEU A 49 4.44 0.47 -28.91
CA LEU A 49 3.06 0.27 -29.35
C LEU A 49 2.79 0.90 -30.72
N GLY A 50 2.38 0.06 -31.67
CA GLY A 50 1.96 0.50 -32.99
C GLY A 50 0.54 1.13 -33.02
N PRO A 51 0.17 1.75 -34.16
CA PRO A 51 -1.15 2.36 -34.33
C PRO A 51 -2.32 1.37 -34.44
N HIS A 52 -2.04 0.06 -34.54
CA HIS A 52 -3.03 -1.01 -34.75
C HIS A 52 -2.86 -2.16 -33.76
N GLU A 53 -2.31 -1.87 -32.58
CA GLU A 53 -2.18 -2.86 -31.52
C GLU A 53 -3.54 -3.37 -31.06
N GLN A 54 -3.58 -4.65 -30.69
CA GLN A 54 -4.81 -5.28 -30.21
C GLN A 54 -5.18 -4.70 -28.84
N SER A 55 -6.48 -4.54 -28.59
CA SER A 55 -6.98 -3.97 -27.32
C SER A 55 -6.45 -4.72 -26.10
N ASP A 56 -6.36 -6.05 -26.17
CA ASP A 56 -5.87 -6.88 -25.06
C ASP A 56 -4.41 -6.57 -24.70
N VAL A 57 -3.57 -6.25 -25.71
CA VAL A 57 -2.18 -5.85 -25.49
C VAL A 57 -2.10 -4.50 -24.78
N ILE A 58 -2.94 -3.55 -25.19
CA ILE A 58 -3.01 -2.22 -24.59
C ILE A 58 -3.50 -2.29 -23.14
N LEU A 59 -4.54 -3.09 -22.89
CA LEU A 59 -5.11 -3.27 -21.55
C LEU A 59 -4.14 -4.02 -20.61
N SER A 60 -3.46 -5.05 -21.11
CA SER A 60 -2.43 -5.77 -20.34
C SER A 60 -1.25 -4.86 -19.97
N LEU A 61 -0.83 -3.97 -20.89
CA LEU A 61 0.20 -2.99 -20.60
C LEU A 61 -0.26 -2.00 -19.51
N LYS A 62 -1.51 -1.52 -19.58
CA LYS A 62 -2.09 -0.65 -18.56
C LYS A 62 -2.09 -1.34 -17.19
N GLU A 63 -2.54 -2.59 -17.10
CA GLU A 63 -2.55 -3.35 -15.84
C GLU A 63 -1.15 -3.50 -15.25
N ARG A 64 -0.15 -3.78 -16.08
CA ARG A 64 1.25 -3.85 -15.63
C ARG A 64 1.80 -2.49 -15.18
N LEU A 65 1.34 -1.39 -15.78
CA LEU A 65 1.67 -0.03 -15.34
C LEU A 65 1.01 0.29 -13.99
N ASP A 66 -0.24 -0.14 -13.75
CA ASP A 66 -0.86 -0.01 -12.43
C ASP A 66 -0.08 -0.77 -11.37
N LYS A 67 0.27 -2.03 -11.63
CA LYS A 67 1.09 -2.81 -10.72
C LYS A 67 2.45 -2.15 -10.47
N SER A 68 3.06 -1.57 -11.50
CA SER A 68 4.30 -0.82 -11.35
C SER A 68 4.14 0.47 -10.53
N TYR A 69 2.94 1.07 -10.51
CA TYR A 69 2.62 2.19 -9.63
C TYR A 69 2.53 1.72 -8.18
N GLU A 70 1.81 0.62 -7.93
CA GLU A 70 1.67 -0.01 -6.60
C GLU A 70 3.03 -0.33 -6.00
N THR A 71 3.91 -1.00 -6.76
CA THR A 71 5.28 -1.29 -6.31
C THR A 71 6.02 -0.01 -5.96
N ALA A 72 5.90 1.05 -6.77
CA ALA A 72 6.59 2.31 -6.49
C ALA A 72 6.12 2.99 -5.18
N CYS A 73 4.89 2.75 -4.75
CA CYS A 73 4.39 3.27 -3.48
C CYS A 73 4.99 2.55 -2.26
N GLY A 74 5.38 1.29 -2.40
CA GLY A 74 5.98 0.49 -1.32
C GLY A 74 7.50 0.60 -1.20
N LEU A 75 8.20 1.18 -2.19
CA LEU A 75 9.65 1.27 -2.16
C LEU A 75 10.17 2.29 -1.13
N ALA A 76 11.29 1.97 -0.49
CA ALA A 76 11.92 2.81 0.54
C ALA A 76 12.43 4.18 0.03
N ASP A 77 12.75 4.30 -1.26
CA ASP A 77 13.23 5.53 -1.89
C ASP A 77 12.10 6.38 -2.48
N ASN A 78 12.30 7.70 -2.58
CA ASN A 78 11.30 8.59 -3.19
C ASN A 78 11.06 8.28 -4.68
N GLN A 79 9.90 7.69 -4.97
CA GLN A 79 9.47 7.36 -6.34
C GLN A 79 8.53 8.38 -6.98
N SER A 80 8.41 9.60 -6.45
CA SER A 80 7.45 10.60 -6.93
C SER A 80 7.51 10.85 -8.45
N ASP A 81 8.71 10.94 -9.01
CA ASP A 81 8.91 11.14 -10.45
C ASP A 81 8.46 9.94 -11.28
N ASN A 82 8.78 8.71 -10.82
CA ASN A 82 8.37 7.47 -11.48
C ASN A 82 6.84 7.31 -11.41
N LYS A 83 6.23 7.56 -10.24
CA LYS A 83 4.77 7.55 -10.05
C LYS A 83 4.07 8.55 -10.97
N ALA A 84 4.61 9.77 -11.10
CA ALA A 84 4.06 10.79 -12.00
C ALA A 84 4.19 10.39 -13.48
N ALA A 85 5.32 9.80 -13.87
CA ALA A 85 5.54 9.30 -15.23
C ALA A 85 4.58 8.15 -15.59
N ILE A 86 4.39 7.19 -14.68
CA ILE A 86 3.46 6.07 -14.85
C ILE A 86 2.03 6.59 -15.00
N LYS A 87 1.57 7.48 -14.11
CA LYS A 87 0.25 8.14 -14.21
C LYS A 87 0.04 8.79 -15.57
N LYS A 88 1.05 9.50 -16.08
CA LYS A 88 1.00 10.14 -17.39
C LYS A 88 0.90 9.13 -18.53
N LEU A 89 1.66 8.04 -18.47
CA LEU A 89 1.64 7.00 -19.51
C LEU A 89 0.30 6.27 -19.54
N ILE A 90 -0.25 5.91 -18.37
CA ILE A 90 -1.59 5.34 -18.26
C ILE A 90 -2.62 6.30 -18.82
N SER A 91 -2.54 7.59 -18.52
CA SER A 91 -3.46 8.58 -19.08
C SER A 91 -3.45 8.61 -20.61
N VAL A 92 -2.26 8.52 -21.24
CA VAL A 92 -2.14 8.45 -22.71
C VAL A 92 -2.74 7.15 -23.25
N ILE A 93 -2.50 6.01 -22.60
CA ILE A 93 -3.09 4.73 -22.98
C ILE A 93 -4.62 4.80 -22.88
N MET A 94 -5.16 5.32 -21.78
CA MET A 94 -6.60 5.44 -21.58
C MET A 94 -7.25 6.37 -22.60
N GLN A 95 -6.59 7.44 -23.05
CA GLN A 95 -7.10 8.27 -24.16
C GLN A 95 -7.34 7.46 -25.44
N ALA A 96 -6.46 6.50 -25.75
CA ALA A 96 -6.63 5.61 -26.90
C ALA A 96 -7.80 4.63 -26.67
N VAL A 97 -7.94 4.08 -25.47
CA VAL A 97 -9.05 3.19 -25.08
C VAL A 97 -10.40 3.92 -25.18
N TRP A 98 -10.50 5.13 -24.64
CA TRP A 98 -11.68 6.00 -24.75
C TRP A 98 -12.07 6.29 -26.20
N LYS A 99 -11.07 6.54 -27.06
CA LYS A 99 -11.30 6.74 -28.49
C LYS A 99 -11.81 5.46 -29.16
N GLY A 100 -11.30 4.30 -28.75
CA GLY A 100 -11.74 2.99 -29.24
C GLY A 100 -13.17 2.65 -28.85
N ALA A 101 -13.61 3.01 -27.64
CA ALA A 101 -14.99 2.84 -27.17
C ALA A 101 -16.01 3.67 -27.97
N GLY A 102 -15.59 4.79 -28.57
CA GLY A 102 -16.44 5.59 -29.45
C GLY A 102 -17.73 6.06 -28.78
N ASN A 103 -18.88 5.62 -29.30
CA ASN A 103 -20.22 5.95 -28.79
C ASN A 103 -20.89 4.77 -28.06
N ASP A 104 -20.16 3.70 -27.76
CA ASP A 104 -20.68 2.60 -26.96
C ASP A 104 -20.90 3.07 -25.51
N THR A 105 -22.16 3.31 -25.15
CA THR A 105 -22.53 3.82 -23.83
C THR A 105 -22.10 2.89 -22.70
N LEU A 106 -22.19 1.57 -22.90
CA LEU A 106 -21.82 0.60 -21.87
C LEU A 106 -20.30 0.62 -21.64
N ALA A 107 -19.53 0.53 -22.73
CA ALA A 107 -18.06 0.57 -22.64
C ALA A 107 -17.57 1.88 -21.97
N ARG A 108 -18.20 3.02 -22.26
CA ARG A 108 -17.85 4.30 -21.63
C ARG A 108 -18.16 4.33 -20.13
N GLN A 109 -19.28 3.75 -19.70
CA GLN A 109 -19.62 3.65 -18.28
C GLN A 109 -18.64 2.77 -17.51
N GLU A 110 -18.21 1.65 -18.09
CA GLU A 110 -17.20 0.78 -17.48
C GLU A 110 -15.85 1.50 -17.35
N LEU A 111 -15.43 2.26 -18.36
CA LEU A 111 -14.20 3.05 -18.31
C LEU A 111 -14.26 4.17 -17.25
N GLU A 112 -15.41 4.84 -17.11
CA GLU A 112 -15.64 5.84 -16.06
C GLU A 112 -15.48 5.22 -14.66
N GLN A 113 -16.13 4.09 -14.41
CA GLN A 113 -16.06 3.38 -13.13
C GLN A 113 -14.63 2.91 -12.82
N GLU A 114 -13.94 2.34 -13.80
CA GLU A 114 -12.58 1.85 -13.60
C GLU A 114 -11.59 3.01 -13.36
N GLU A 115 -11.74 4.15 -14.05
CA GLU A 115 -10.92 5.33 -13.76
C GLU A 115 -11.16 5.93 -12.37
N GLU A 116 -12.41 5.92 -11.90
CA GLU A 116 -12.76 6.37 -10.56
C GLU A 116 -12.18 5.43 -9.50
N ALA A 117 -12.36 4.12 -9.67
CA ALA A 117 -11.77 3.10 -8.81
C ALA A 117 -10.24 3.22 -8.75
N ARG A 118 -9.58 3.43 -9.89
CA ARG A 118 -8.13 3.60 -9.96
C ARG A 118 -7.65 4.85 -9.22
N LYS A 119 -8.38 5.97 -9.34
CA LYS A 119 -8.03 7.20 -8.61
C LYS A 119 -8.12 7.00 -7.11
N LEU A 120 -9.17 6.33 -6.63
CA LEU A 120 -9.33 6.00 -5.22
C LEU A 120 -8.20 5.06 -4.75
N HIS A 121 -7.94 4.00 -5.51
CA HIS A 121 -6.86 3.04 -5.24
C HIS A 121 -5.48 3.71 -5.15
N TYR A 122 -5.16 4.57 -6.11
CA TYR A 122 -3.91 5.33 -6.07
C TYR A 122 -3.84 6.29 -4.89
N GLY A 123 -4.97 6.88 -4.50
CA GLY A 123 -5.04 7.77 -3.35
C GLY A 123 -4.69 7.06 -2.06
N VAL A 124 -5.21 5.84 -1.85
CA VAL A 124 -4.93 5.07 -0.64
C VAL A 124 -3.50 4.49 -0.61
N LEU A 125 -2.92 4.15 -1.77
CA LEU A 125 -1.54 3.67 -1.84
C LEU A 125 -0.49 4.72 -1.51
N GLU A 126 -0.84 6.01 -1.44
CA GLU A 126 0.09 7.05 -1.00
C GLU A 126 0.36 7.01 0.52
N PHE A 127 -0.46 6.28 1.28
CA PHE A 127 -0.21 6.01 2.70
C PHE A 127 0.78 4.85 2.82
N PRO A 128 1.99 5.06 3.40
CA PRO A 128 3.02 4.01 3.49
C PRO A 128 2.52 2.74 4.17
N LEU A 129 1.66 2.87 5.20
CA LEU A 129 1.07 1.72 5.87
C LEU A 129 0.19 0.90 4.93
N ILE A 130 -0.63 1.55 4.10
CA ILE A 130 -1.49 0.86 3.13
C ILE A 130 -0.65 0.16 2.07
N ALA A 131 0.39 0.82 1.56
CA ALA A 131 1.29 0.22 0.58
C ALA A 131 1.91 -1.08 1.12
N ASP A 132 2.34 -1.08 2.38
CA ASP A 132 2.89 -2.26 3.04
C ASP A 132 1.84 -3.35 3.28
N LEU A 133 0.61 -3.00 3.67
CA LEU A 133 -0.47 -3.97 3.93
C LEU A 133 -0.99 -4.62 2.65
N LEU A 134 -1.02 -3.90 1.54
CA LEU A 134 -1.49 -4.41 0.25
C LEU A 134 -0.38 -5.14 -0.54
N SER A 135 0.87 -5.04 -0.10
CA SER A 135 1.97 -5.75 -0.73
C SER A 135 1.81 -7.27 -0.57
N PRO A 136 1.93 -8.06 -1.66
CA PRO A 136 1.95 -9.52 -1.58
C PRO A 136 3.06 -10.06 -0.69
N ASP A 137 4.17 -9.32 -0.61
CA ASP A 137 5.34 -9.62 0.21
C ASP A 137 5.39 -8.71 1.44
N SER A 138 4.22 -8.43 2.03
CA SER A 138 4.09 -7.52 3.18
C SER A 138 5.10 -7.83 4.28
N VAL A 139 5.80 -6.78 4.72
CA VAL A 139 6.74 -6.85 5.84
C VAL A 139 6.04 -6.87 7.20
N ILE A 140 4.73 -6.62 7.22
CA ILE A 140 3.88 -6.64 8.43
C ILE A 140 3.23 -8.01 8.52
N LYS A 141 3.61 -8.78 9.54
CA LYS A 141 2.99 -10.09 9.78
C LYS A 141 1.62 -9.93 10.41
N GLU A 142 0.78 -10.94 10.26
CA GLU A 142 -0.59 -10.94 10.81
C GLU A 142 -0.61 -10.71 12.32
N GLU A 143 0.30 -11.36 13.06
CA GLU A 143 0.43 -11.19 14.51
C GLU A 143 0.98 -9.82 14.94
N GLU A 144 1.57 -9.08 14.02
CA GLU A 144 2.15 -7.75 14.24
C GLU A 144 1.17 -6.62 13.89
N LEU A 145 0.12 -6.93 13.12
CA LEU A 145 -0.79 -5.96 12.52
C LEU A 145 -1.40 -4.99 13.55
N ILE A 146 -1.94 -5.52 14.66
CA ILE A 146 -2.54 -4.68 15.69
C ILE A 146 -1.51 -3.78 16.36
N ALA A 147 -0.28 -4.26 16.61
CA ALA A 147 0.78 -3.45 17.19
C ALA A 147 1.18 -2.31 16.24
N VAL A 148 1.23 -2.58 14.94
CA VAL A 148 1.45 -1.57 13.90
C VAL A 148 0.31 -0.54 13.91
N LEU A 149 -0.94 -0.97 13.76
CA LEU A 149 -2.09 -0.04 13.70
C LEU A 149 -2.16 0.90 14.92
N LEU A 150 -1.86 0.40 16.12
CA LEU A 150 -1.94 1.19 17.34
C LEU A 150 -0.77 2.19 17.53
N CYS A 151 0.32 2.08 16.77
CA CYS A 151 1.46 3.02 16.82
C CYS A 151 1.58 3.93 15.61
N GLU A 152 0.75 3.75 14.59
CA GLU A 152 0.80 4.54 13.37
C GLU A 152 0.15 5.93 13.57
N ALA A 153 0.56 6.87 12.70
CA ALA A 153 0.01 8.22 12.69
C ALA A 153 -1.50 8.21 12.39
N GLN A 154 -2.20 9.30 12.74
CA GLN A 154 -3.66 9.38 12.60
C GLN A 154 -4.13 9.09 11.18
N ASP A 155 -3.54 9.78 10.21
CA ASP A 155 -3.97 9.68 8.84
C ASP A 155 -3.71 8.27 8.27
N ASP A 156 -2.57 7.65 8.60
CA ASP A 156 -2.24 6.27 8.20
C ASP A 156 -3.17 5.24 8.86
N PHE A 157 -3.47 5.40 10.15
CA PHE A 157 -4.41 4.55 10.88
C PHE A 157 -5.81 4.63 10.28
N GLU A 158 -6.34 5.85 10.10
CA GLU A 158 -7.68 6.08 9.55
C GLU A 158 -7.81 5.50 8.15
N ALA A 159 -6.78 5.67 7.31
CA ALA A 159 -6.76 5.11 5.98
C ALA A 159 -6.73 3.57 6.03
N ALA A 160 -5.85 2.97 6.85
CA ALA A 160 -5.68 1.53 6.92
C ALA A 160 -6.92 0.80 7.48
N VAL A 161 -7.63 1.37 8.45
CA VAL A 161 -8.82 0.71 9.02
C VAL A 161 -9.94 0.52 7.99
N THR A 162 -9.97 1.31 6.91
CA THR A 162 -10.95 1.16 5.83
C THR A 162 -10.80 -0.12 5.01
N LEU A 163 -9.65 -0.80 5.12
CA LEU A 163 -9.36 -2.05 4.41
C LEU A 163 -10.02 -3.28 5.06
N PHE A 164 -10.46 -3.16 6.32
CA PHE A 164 -10.95 -4.30 7.09
C PHE A 164 -12.47 -4.29 7.18
N ASP A 165 -13.06 -5.47 7.06
CA ASP A 165 -14.48 -5.66 7.34
C ASP A 165 -14.77 -5.68 8.86
N PRO A 166 -16.05 -5.59 9.27
CA PRO A 166 -16.40 -5.57 10.69
C PRO A 166 -15.92 -6.79 11.49
N VAL A 167 -15.80 -7.97 10.86
CA VAL A 167 -15.35 -9.20 11.54
C VAL A 167 -13.85 -9.11 11.84
N HIS A 168 -13.06 -8.61 10.89
CA HIS A 168 -11.64 -8.34 11.10
C HIS A 168 -11.43 -7.24 12.15
N ILE A 169 -12.23 -6.16 12.12
CA ILE A 169 -12.17 -5.10 13.14
C ILE A 169 -12.47 -5.66 14.54
N GLU A 170 -13.47 -6.52 14.71
CA GLU A 170 -13.77 -7.15 16.00
C GLU A 170 -12.60 -7.98 16.53
N SER A 171 -11.96 -8.76 15.65
CA SER A 171 -10.75 -9.53 15.97
C SER A 171 -9.61 -8.62 16.40
N LEU A 172 -9.34 -7.55 15.66
CA LEU A 172 -8.29 -6.58 15.97
C LEU A 172 -8.52 -5.88 17.31
N CYS A 173 -9.77 -5.50 17.62
CA CYS A 173 -10.14 -4.95 18.93
C CYS A 173 -9.85 -5.93 20.08
N ALA A 174 -10.16 -7.23 19.89
CA ALA A 174 -9.86 -8.24 20.90
C ALA A 174 -8.35 -8.41 21.12
N GLN A 175 -7.57 -8.47 20.03
CA GLN A 175 -6.11 -8.56 20.08
C GLN A 175 -5.50 -7.32 20.75
N GLY A 176 -6.00 -6.13 20.42
CA GLY A 176 -5.52 -4.86 20.95
C GLY A 176 -5.73 -4.75 22.46
N ARG A 177 -6.90 -5.18 22.97
CA ARG A 177 -7.16 -5.23 24.41
C ARG A 177 -6.15 -6.11 25.15
N VAL A 178 -5.93 -7.33 24.66
CA VAL A 178 -4.97 -8.26 25.26
C VAL A 178 -3.55 -7.69 25.23
N LEU A 179 -3.14 -7.09 24.11
CA LEU A 179 -1.82 -6.50 23.95
C LEU A 179 -1.60 -5.34 24.95
N LEU A 180 -2.55 -4.41 25.03
CA LEU A 180 -2.42 -3.24 25.92
C LEU A 180 -2.49 -3.63 27.40
N GLU A 181 -3.35 -4.57 27.79
CA GLU A 181 -3.40 -5.09 29.16
C GLU A 181 -2.07 -5.69 29.58
N ALA A 182 -1.42 -6.47 28.69
CA ALA A 182 -0.10 -7.04 28.96
C ALA A 182 0.96 -5.94 29.11
N LYS A 183 0.98 -4.94 28.22
CA LYS A 183 1.97 -3.84 28.27
C LYS A 183 1.81 -2.90 29.46
N GLU A 184 0.59 -2.67 29.91
CA GLU A 184 0.34 -1.87 31.11
C GLU A 184 0.64 -2.65 32.39
N ALA A 185 0.41 -3.97 32.41
CA ALA A 185 0.82 -4.82 33.52
C ALA A 185 2.36 -4.87 33.69
N GLU A 186 3.10 -4.72 32.59
CA GLU A 186 4.56 -4.50 32.59
C GLU A 186 4.96 -3.10 33.10
N GLY A 187 4.00 -2.21 33.39
CA GLY A 187 4.22 -0.86 33.90
C GLY A 187 4.44 0.20 32.82
N ASN A 188 4.21 -0.11 31.54
CA ASN A 188 4.37 0.84 30.44
C ASN A 188 3.13 1.72 30.28
N GLU A 189 3.32 3.01 30.02
CA GLU A 189 2.23 3.94 29.70
C GLU A 189 1.86 3.84 28.21
N MET A 190 0.63 3.41 27.91
CA MET A 190 0.13 3.16 26.55
C MET A 190 -0.97 4.13 26.13
N THR A 191 -0.88 5.40 26.54
CA THR A 191 -1.97 6.39 26.38
C THR A 191 -2.41 6.57 24.91
N GLU A 192 -1.47 6.70 23.98
CA GLU A 192 -1.77 6.89 22.55
C GLU A 192 -2.36 5.63 21.91
N ALA A 193 -1.71 4.48 22.12
CA ALA A 193 -2.19 3.18 21.65
C ALA A 193 -3.59 2.85 22.21
N ARG A 194 -3.89 3.26 23.44
CA ARG A 194 -5.22 3.14 24.04
C ARG A 194 -6.25 4.07 23.40
N SER A 195 -5.85 5.27 22.95
CA SER A 195 -6.73 6.14 22.16
C SER A 195 -7.08 5.48 20.82
N ARG A 196 -6.06 5.01 20.09
CA ARG A 196 -6.21 4.27 18.83
C ARG A 196 -7.15 3.08 18.95
N LEU A 197 -7.00 2.28 20.02
CA LEU A 197 -7.87 1.14 20.26
C LEU A 197 -9.34 1.56 20.45
N ARG A 198 -9.62 2.67 21.15
CA ARG A 198 -10.99 3.17 21.31
C ARG A 198 -11.59 3.66 19.99
N GLU A 199 -10.78 4.28 19.14
CA GLU A 199 -11.21 4.67 17.80
C GLU A 199 -11.63 3.43 17.00
N LEU A 200 -10.83 2.37 17.04
CA LEU A 200 -11.13 1.09 16.40
C LEU A 200 -12.44 0.46 16.94
N GLU A 201 -12.63 0.48 18.27
CA GLU A 201 -13.84 -0.02 18.92
C GLU A 201 -15.09 0.79 18.55
N THR A 202 -14.94 2.09 18.26
CA THR A 202 -16.04 2.96 17.84
C THR A 202 -16.57 2.57 16.46
N LEU A 203 -15.72 2.03 15.58
CA LEU A 203 -16.12 1.56 14.25
C LEU A 203 -17.10 0.37 14.30
N LEU A 204 -17.09 -0.42 15.37
CA LEU A 204 -18.05 -1.52 15.56
C LEU A 204 -19.43 -1.04 16.05
N GLN A 205 -19.51 0.19 16.53
CA GLN A 205 -20.74 0.79 17.05
C GLN A 205 -21.47 1.66 16.03
N ALA A 206 -20.82 1.96 14.90
CA ALA A 206 -21.33 2.75 13.79
C ALA A 206 -22.15 1.91 12.81
#